data_AF-A0A838F3K0-F1
#
_entry.id   AF-A0A838F3K0-F1
#
_cell.length_a   1.000
_cell.length_b   1.000
_cell.length_c   1.000
_cell.angle_alpha   90.00
_cell.angle_beta   90.00
_cell.angle_gamma   90.00
#
_symmetry.space_group_name_H-M   'P 1'
#
loop_
_entity.id
_entity.type
_entity.pdbx_description
1 polymer ?
#
loop_
_entity_poly.entity_id
_entity_poly.type
_entity_poly.pdbx_seq_one_letter_code
_entity_poly.pdbx_strand_id
1 'polypeptide(L)'
;MKKTLFLITIALASQAFATSGSEEAKKSLRALIAPILQKSVKDPKQLLKDFSVEKCEKYKINWMNVILMKEEAALTYTFKPGCDIEGTVYPKIIKPFTSDLKLKNLQDFTRLQSDNKITATLEAQPVMNLAVRSARLTGSKGVVKFDADYDVRINPMDKENPVAENLGGEIRITEIYGKAVSIKEKIKVE
;
A
#
# COMPACT_ATOMS: atom_id res chain seq x y z
N MET A 1 30.72 -13.05 51.35
CA MET A 1 30.32 -12.02 50.36
C MET A 1 29.83 -12.73 49.10
N LYS A 2 28.53 -12.67 48.78
CA LYS A 2 27.94 -13.23 47.55
C LYS A 2 27.01 -12.18 46.94
N LYS A 3 27.48 -11.42 45.96
CA LYS A 3 26.68 -10.47 45.17
C LYS A 3 27.33 -10.27 43.80
N THR A 4 27.11 -11.18 42.84
CA THR A 4 27.24 -10.87 41.40
C THR A 4 26.59 -11.96 40.56
N LEU A 5 25.27 -11.92 40.35
CA LEU A 5 24.63 -12.69 39.27
C LEU A 5 23.22 -12.15 38.98
N PHE A 6 23.08 -10.92 38.46
CA PHE A 6 21.76 -10.41 38.09
C PHE A 6 21.76 -9.37 36.93
N LEU A 7 22.77 -9.39 36.05
CA LEU A 7 22.92 -8.33 35.03
C LEU A 7 22.91 -8.78 33.56
N ILE A 8 22.68 -10.07 33.26
CA ILE A 8 22.77 -10.57 31.87
C ILE A 8 21.39 -10.84 31.22
N THR A 9 20.28 -10.82 31.97
CA THR A 9 18.94 -11.16 31.42
C THR A 9 18.19 -9.99 30.75
N ILE A 10 18.64 -8.74 30.87
CA ILE A 10 17.89 -7.57 30.34
C ILE A 10 18.21 -7.29 28.85
N ALA A 11 19.34 -7.77 28.31
CA ALA A 11 19.75 -7.49 26.93
C ALA A 11 19.10 -8.39 25.85
N LEU A 12 18.47 -9.51 26.25
CA LEU A 12 17.83 -10.44 25.31
C LEU A 12 16.37 -10.08 25.00
N ALA A 13 15.69 -9.36 25.90
CA ALA A 13 14.29 -8.97 25.69
C ALA A 13 14.15 -7.92 24.56
N SER A 14 15.11 -7.00 24.43
CA SER A 14 15.05 -5.90 23.46
C SER A 14 15.20 -6.35 22.00
N GLN A 15 15.77 -7.52 21.73
CA GLN A 15 15.89 -8.06 20.37
C GLN A 15 14.59 -8.73 19.90
N ALA A 16 13.87 -9.42 20.80
CA ALA A 16 12.62 -10.11 20.46
C ALA A 16 11.48 -9.13 20.08
N PHE A 17 11.43 -7.95 20.70
CA PHE A 17 10.46 -6.90 20.36
C PHE A 17 10.74 -6.23 19.01
N ALA A 18 12.00 -6.18 18.57
CA ALA A 18 12.36 -5.58 17.28
C ALA A 18 11.96 -6.50 16.11
N THR A 19 12.08 -7.82 16.28
CA THR A 19 11.71 -8.79 15.24
C THR A 19 10.20 -8.96 15.09
N SER A 20 9.43 -8.99 16.19
CA SER A 20 7.97 -9.17 16.11
C SER A 20 7.26 -7.96 15.50
N GLY A 21 7.65 -6.74 15.87
CA GLY A 21 7.07 -5.52 15.31
C GLY A 21 7.39 -5.32 13.82
N SER A 22 8.56 -5.78 13.35
CA SER A 22 8.91 -5.70 11.93
C SER A 22 8.06 -6.64 11.07
N GLU A 23 7.82 -7.87 11.52
CA GLU A 23 7.00 -8.84 10.78
C GLU A 23 5.52 -8.42 10.75
N GLU A 24 5.01 -7.82 11.82
CA GLU A 24 3.65 -7.28 11.86
C GLU A 24 3.45 -6.09 10.89
N ALA A 25 4.41 -5.15 10.87
CA ALA A 25 4.41 -4.04 9.92
C ALA A 25 4.46 -4.53 8.46
N LYS A 26 5.30 -5.52 8.16
CA LYS A 26 5.35 -6.17 6.83
C LYS A 26 4.03 -6.84 6.48
N LYS A 27 3.42 -7.56 7.42
CA LYS A 27 2.11 -8.21 7.22
C LYS A 27 1.03 -7.18 6.90
N SER A 28 0.99 -6.07 7.63
CA SER A 28 0.05 -4.97 7.38
C SER A 28 0.27 -4.31 6.01
N LEU A 29 1.53 -4.06 5.62
CA LEU A 29 1.84 -3.55 4.28
C LEU A 29 1.42 -4.53 3.18
N ARG A 30 1.65 -5.84 3.38
CA ARG A 30 1.19 -6.88 2.44
C ARG A 30 -0.33 -6.93 2.35
N ALA A 31 -1.05 -6.75 3.46
CA ALA A 31 -2.52 -6.67 3.44
C ALA A 31 -3.01 -5.41 2.72
N LEU A 32 -2.35 -4.26 2.91
CA LEU A 32 -2.66 -3.00 2.23
C LEU A 32 -2.53 -3.12 0.70
N ILE A 33 -1.50 -3.83 0.21
CA ILE A 33 -1.25 -4.02 -1.22
C ILE A 33 -1.89 -5.30 -1.79
N ALA A 34 -2.41 -6.20 -0.94
CA ALA A 34 -3.03 -7.45 -1.38
C ALA A 34 -4.14 -7.25 -2.43
N PRO A 35 -4.98 -6.21 -2.35
CA PRO A 35 -5.97 -5.92 -3.39
C PRO A 35 -5.38 -5.67 -4.78
N ILE A 36 -4.15 -5.16 -4.82
CA ILE A 36 -3.38 -4.96 -6.06
C ILE A 36 -2.85 -6.32 -6.56
N LEU A 37 -2.48 -7.20 -5.63
CA LEU A 37 -1.93 -8.53 -5.87
C LEU A 37 -2.98 -9.63 -6.12
N GLN A 38 -4.28 -9.34 -6.12
CA GLN A 38 -5.36 -10.34 -6.04
C GLN A 38 -5.36 -11.44 -7.13
N LYS A 39 -4.63 -11.27 -8.23
CA LYS A 39 -4.45 -12.33 -9.26
C LYS A 39 -3.24 -13.24 -9.03
N SER A 40 -2.37 -12.93 -8.06
CA SER A 40 -1.01 -13.48 -7.95
C SER A 40 -0.62 -14.01 -6.58
N VAL A 41 -1.56 -14.07 -5.63
CA VAL A 41 -1.32 -14.67 -4.31
C VAL A 41 -2.03 -16.01 -4.25
N LYS A 42 -1.31 -17.08 -3.89
CA LYS A 42 -1.86 -18.44 -3.75
C LYS A 42 -2.99 -18.56 -2.71
N ASP A 43 -3.02 -17.67 -1.71
CA ASP A 43 -4.13 -17.53 -0.76
C ASP A 43 -4.36 -16.06 -0.39
N PRO A 44 -5.12 -15.30 -1.20
CA PRO A 44 -5.47 -13.92 -0.91
C PRO A 44 -6.36 -13.80 0.33
N LYS A 45 -7.15 -14.84 0.63
CA LYS A 45 -8.18 -14.83 1.68
C LYS A 45 -7.57 -14.80 3.08
N GLN A 46 -6.37 -15.35 3.26
CA GLN A 46 -5.69 -15.32 4.56
C GLN A 46 -5.06 -13.96 4.89
N LEU A 47 -4.65 -13.19 3.87
CA LEU A 47 -4.10 -11.82 4.02
C LEU A 47 -5.21 -10.75 4.08
N LEU A 48 -6.33 -10.97 3.40
CA LEU A 48 -7.47 -10.05 3.31
C LEU A 48 -8.54 -10.26 4.39
N LYS A 49 -8.36 -11.25 5.29
CA LYS A 49 -9.36 -11.58 6.31
C LYS A 49 -9.73 -10.39 7.19
N ASP A 50 -8.78 -9.48 7.40
CA ASP A 50 -8.98 -8.30 8.22
C ASP A 50 -9.17 -7.04 7.37
N PHE A 51 -8.52 -6.85 6.21
CA PHE A 51 -8.63 -5.63 5.41
C PHE A 51 -9.16 -5.89 3.98
N SER A 52 -10.21 -5.17 3.59
CA SER A 52 -10.87 -5.32 2.27
C SER A 52 -11.16 -3.98 1.58
N VAL A 53 -10.90 -3.95 0.27
CA VAL A 53 -11.27 -2.82 -0.61
C VAL A 53 -12.11 -3.27 -1.81
N GLU A 54 -12.65 -4.48 -1.78
CA GLU A 54 -13.38 -5.09 -2.91
C GLU A 54 -14.61 -4.28 -3.32
N LYS A 55 -15.33 -3.75 -2.33
CA LYS A 55 -16.55 -2.95 -2.53
C LYS A 55 -16.29 -1.44 -2.51
N CYS A 56 -15.04 -1.00 -2.50
CA CYS A 56 -14.73 0.41 -2.68
C CYS A 56 -15.12 0.85 -4.10
N GLU A 57 -15.57 2.10 -4.26
CA GLU A 57 -16.20 2.60 -5.49
C GLU A 57 -15.18 2.92 -6.61
N LYS A 58 -14.31 1.95 -6.92
CA LYS A 58 -13.21 2.08 -7.90
C LYS A 58 -13.67 2.12 -9.36
N TYR A 59 -14.85 1.55 -9.66
CA TYR A 59 -15.38 1.43 -11.02
C TYR A 59 -16.05 2.69 -11.57
N LYS A 60 -16.13 3.77 -10.77
CA LYS A 60 -16.76 5.03 -11.19
C LYS A 60 -15.83 5.95 -11.99
N ILE A 61 -14.53 5.64 -12.07
CA ILE A 61 -13.59 6.45 -12.86
C ILE A 61 -13.61 6.02 -14.32
N ASN A 62 -13.81 6.98 -15.20
CA ASN A 62 -13.44 6.83 -16.60
C ASN A 62 -11.91 6.97 -16.74
N TRP A 63 -11.20 5.86 -16.51
CA TRP A 63 -9.74 5.82 -16.59
C TRP A 63 -9.23 6.26 -17.97
N MET A 64 -9.96 5.93 -19.03
CA MET A 64 -9.64 6.38 -20.39
C MET A 64 -9.60 7.92 -20.47
N ASN A 65 -10.57 8.63 -19.89
CA ASN A 65 -10.52 10.10 -19.85
C ASN A 65 -9.36 10.60 -18.97
N VAL A 66 -9.14 9.99 -17.81
CA VAL A 66 -8.01 10.38 -16.93
C VAL A 66 -6.67 10.23 -17.67
N ILE A 67 -6.51 9.13 -18.43
CA ILE A 67 -5.30 8.82 -19.19
C ILE A 67 -5.14 9.75 -20.40
N LEU A 68 -6.16 9.82 -21.26
CA LEU A 68 -6.09 10.51 -22.55
C LEU A 68 -6.28 12.02 -22.43
N MET A 69 -7.28 12.44 -21.65
CA MET A 69 -7.63 13.85 -21.48
C MET A 69 -6.83 14.53 -20.36
N LYS A 70 -6.06 13.75 -19.58
CA LYS A 70 -5.29 14.24 -18.40
C LYS A 70 -6.18 14.99 -17.41
N GLU A 71 -7.45 14.61 -17.34
CA GLU A 71 -8.41 15.20 -16.44
C GLU A 71 -8.21 14.66 -15.03
N GLU A 72 -8.58 15.50 -14.05
CA GLU A 72 -8.59 15.13 -12.65
C GLU A 72 -9.90 14.38 -12.36
N ALA A 73 -9.80 13.23 -11.69
CA ALA A 73 -10.96 12.47 -11.26
C ALA A 73 -11.01 12.41 -9.74
N ALA A 74 -12.09 12.87 -9.13
CA ALA A 74 -12.29 12.73 -7.70
C ALA A 74 -12.69 11.28 -7.36
N LEU A 75 -11.91 10.66 -6.50
CA LEU A 75 -12.15 9.32 -5.96
C LEU A 75 -12.50 9.44 -4.48
N THR A 76 -13.79 9.37 -4.18
CA THR A 76 -14.27 9.34 -2.79
C THR A 76 -14.52 7.91 -2.35
N TYR A 77 -13.87 7.53 -1.26
CA TYR A 77 -14.08 6.29 -0.56
C TYR A 77 -14.82 6.55 0.74
N THR A 78 -15.79 5.69 1.03
CA THR A 78 -16.55 5.74 2.28
C THR A 78 -16.52 4.35 2.90
N PHE A 79 -16.36 4.32 4.22
CA PHE A 79 -16.43 3.07 4.96
C PHE A 79 -17.80 2.40 4.76
N LYS A 80 -17.76 1.15 4.32
CA LYS A 80 -18.94 0.27 4.23
C LYS A 80 -18.48 -1.19 4.33
N PRO A 81 -19.39 -2.17 4.48
CA PRO A 81 -18.98 -3.58 4.44
C PRO A 81 -18.23 -3.89 3.14
N GLY A 82 -17.00 -4.39 3.23
CA GLY A 82 -16.10 -4.65 2.10
C GLY A 82 -15.35 -3.42 1.54
N CYS A 83 -15.40 -2.28 2.23
CA CYS A 83 -14.53 -1.13 1.94
C CYS A 83 -13.99 -0.55 3.25
N ASP A 84 -12.70 -0.78 3.47
CA ASP A 84 -11.97 -0.47 4.69
C ASP A 84 -11.10 0.79 4.59
N ILE A 85 -11.37 1.60 3.56
CA ILE A 85 -10.75 2.89 3.33
C ILE A 85 -11.80 4.00 3.26
N GLU A 86 -11.47 5.17 3.79
CA GLU A 86 -12.28 6.39 3.69
C GLU A 86 -11.38 7.58 3.37
N GLY A 87 -11.84 8.46 2.49
CA GLY A 87 -11.12 9.66 2.10
C GLY A 87 -11.37 9.99 0.64
N THR A 88 -10.89 11.15 0.21
CA THR A 88 -10.97 11.55 -1.21
C THR A 88 -9.58 11.76 -1.76
N VAL A 89 -9.30 11.17 -2.90
CA VAL A 89 -8.06 11.39 -3.67
C VAL A 89 -8.40 11.95 -5.03
N TYR A 90 -7.48 12.74 -5.57
CA TYR A 90 -7.67 13.43 -6.84
C TYR A 90 -6.55 13.05 -7.82
N PRO A 91 -6.55 11.82 -8.33
CA PRO A 91 -5.58 11.39 -9.32
C PRO A 91 -5.62 12.27 -10.56
N LYS A 92 -4.42 12.64 -11.02
CA LYS A 92 -4.18 13.30 -12.31
C LYS A 92 -2.88 12.74 -12.91
N ILE A 93 -2.91 12.43 -14.19
CA ILE A 93 -1.73 11.91 -14.89
C ILE A 93 -0.62 12.96 -14.92
N ILE A 94 0.61 12.52 -14.65
CA ILE A 94 1.87 13.30 -14.61
C ILE A 94 1.95 14.33 -13.47
N LYS A 95 0.83 14.75 -12.87
CA LYS A 95 0.81 15.67 -11.73
C LYS A 95 0.84 14.90 -10.40
N PRO A 96 1.70 15.29 -9.45
CA PRO A 96 1.63 14.76 -8.10
C PRO A 96 0.30 15.10 -7.42
N PHE A 97 -0.20 14.19 -6.59
CA PHE A 97 -1.38 14.39 -5.75
C PHE A 97 -1.18 13.74 -4.39
N THR A 98 -1.71 14.34 -3.36
CA THR A 98 -1.67 13.77 -2.01
C THR A 98 -2.85 12.82 -1.81
N SER A 99 -2.63 11.78 -1.02
CA SER A 99 -3.72 10.98 -0.47
C SER A 99 -3.66 11.00 1.05
N ASP A 100 -4.83 11.17 1.64
CA ASP A 100 -5.04 11.09 3.07
C ASP A 100 -6.25 10.19 3.32
N LEU A 101 -5.96 8.93 3.62
CA LEU A 101 -6.95 7.88 3.75
C LEU A 101 -7.02 7.43 5.20
N LYS A 102 -8.22 7.40 5.75
CA LYS A 102 -8.50 6.67 6.98
C LYS A 102 -8.64 5.19 6.66
N LEU A 103 -8.19 4.36 7.58
CA LEU A 103 -8.18 2.91 7.46
C LEU A 103 -8.96 2.32 8.63
N LYS A 104 -9.70 1.24 8.37
CA LYS A 104 -10.24 0.36 9.42
C LYS A 104 -9.78 -1.07 9.17
N ASN A 105 -9.82 -1.89 10.21
CA ASN A 105 -9.48 -3.32 10.14
C ASN A 105 -8.07 -3.64 9.55
N LEU A 106 -7.15 -2.67 9.55
CA LEU A 106 -5.75 -2.88 9.17
C LEU A 106 -4.86 -2.87 10.43
N GLN A 107 -4.97 -3.92 11.24
CA GLN A 107 -4.27 -4.07 12.53
C GLN A 107 -4.14 -2.73 13.30
N ASP A 108 -2.94 -2.39 13.77
CA ASP A 108 -2.62 -1.21 14.55
C ASP A 108 -2.64 0.12 13.78
N PHE A 109 -3.09 0.13 12.52
CA PHE A 109 -3.02 1.30 11.65
C PHE A 109 -4.41 1.86 11.33
N THR A 110 -4.51 3.19 11.37
CA THR A 110 -5.77 3.92 11.21
C THR A 110 -5.72 4.96 10.10
N ARG A 111 -4.53 5.25 9.55
CA ARG A 111 -4.35 6.30 8.53
C ARG A 111 -3.17 6.01 7.61
N LEU A 112 -3.35 6.28 6.32
CA LEU A 112 -2.32 6.32 5.30
C LEU A 112 -2.26 7.73 4.71
N GLN A 113 -1.10 8.37 4.81
CA GLN A 113 -0.80 9.61 4.11
C GLN A 113 0.33 9.36 3.11
N SER A 114 0.21 9.86 1.88
CA SER A 114 1.30 9.74 0.90
C SER A 114 1.21 10.80 -0.21
N ASP A 115 2.35 11.01 -0.86
CA ASP A 115 2.45 11.75 -2.11
C ASP A 115 2.47 10.75 -3.26
N ASN A 116 1.59 10.92 -4.23
CA ASN A 116 1.41 9.96 -5.31
C ASN A 116 1.62 10.64 -6.65
N LYS A 117 2.09 9.88 -7.64
CA LYS A 117 2.16 10.32 -9.03
C LYS A 117 1.81 9.15 -9.93
N ILE A 118 0.85 9.37 -10.83
CA ILE A 118 0.54 8.41 -11.87
C ILE A 118 1.24 8.87 -13.15
N THR A 119 1.96 7.97 -13.79
CA THR A 119 2.51 8.20 -15.14
C THR A 119 2.00 7.13 -16.08
N ALA A 120 1.99 7.44 -17.38
CA ALA A 120 1.57 6.49 -18.40
C ALA A 120 2.52 6.60 -19.61
N THR A 121 2.97 5.46 -20.10
CA THR A 121 3.74 5.32 -21.33
C THR A 121 2.81 4.74 -22.39
N LEU A 122 2.51 5.50 -23.43
CA LEU A 122 1.55 5.15 -24.49
C LEU A 122 2.26 4.55 -25.70
N GLU A 123 2.94 3.43 -25.50
CA GLU A 123 3.51 2.61 -26.57
C GLU A 123 2.50 1.57 -27.07
N ALA A 124 2.92 0.65 -27.94
CA ALA A 124 2.06 -0.43 -28.46
C ALA A 124 1.37 -1.25 -27.36
N GLN A 125 1.99 -1.33 -26.18
CA GLN A 125 1.40 -1.87 -24.96
C GLN A 125 1.45 -0.80 -23.86
N PRO A 126 0.38 -0.03 -23.65
CA PRO A 126 0.40 1.06 -22.70
C PRO A 126 0.63 0.57 -21.27
N VAL A 127 1.55 1.23 -20.55
CA VAL A 127 1.87 0.92 -19.15
C VAL A 127 1.54 2.13 -18.29
N MET A 128 0.85 1.90 -17.18
CA MET A 128 0.62 2.89 -16.15
C MET A 128 1.48 2.54 -14.93
N ASN A 129 2.22 3.53 -14.45
CA ASN A 129 2.98 3.45 -13.20
C ASN A 129 2.30 4.31 -12.13
N LEU A 130 2.10 3.73 -10.95
CA LEU A 130 1.77 4.45 -9.72
C LEU A 130 3.02 4.52 -8.84
N ALA A 131 3.56 5.72 -8.69
CA ALA A 131 4.61 6.02 -7.73
C ALA A 131 3.98 6.56 -6.45
N VAL A 132 4.19 5.88 -5.33
CA VAL A 132 3.86 6.32 -3.98
C VAL A 132 5.17 6.74 -3.30
N ARG A 133 5.19 7.94 -2.75
CA ARG A 133 6.36 8.55 -2.11
C ARG A 133 5.99 9.10 -0.74
N SER A 134 6.95 9.12 0.16
CA SER A 134 6.80 9.70 1.49
C SER A 134 5.62 9.11 2.26
N ALA A 135 5.27 7.84 2.01
CA ALA A 135 4.07 7.25 2.60
C ALA A 135 4.27 7.05 4.11
N ARG A 136 3.24 7.35 4.88
CA ARG A 136 3.18 7.25 6.33
C ARG A 136 1.94 6.46 6.71
N LEU A 137 2.16 5.22 7.15
CA LEU A 137 1.13 4.40 7.75
C LEU A 137 1.16 4.62 9.27
N THR A 138 0.13 5.26 9.81
CA THR A 138 0.08 5.69 11.21
C THR A 138 -0.95 4.89 11.99
N GLY A 139 -0.61 4.54 13.23
CA GLY A 139 -1.61 4.15 14.23
C GLY A 139 -1.02 3.91 15.62
N SER A 140 -1.59 3.00 16.39
CA SER A 140 -1.38 2.87 17.85
C SER A 140 0.08 2.57 18.23
N LYS A 141 0.78 1.76 17.43
CA LYS A 141 2.18 1.38 17.66
C LYS A 141 3.21 2.38 17.10
N GLY A 142 2.76 3.39 16.35
CA GLY A 142 3.61 4.42 15.76
C GLY A 142 3.44 4.53 14.25
N VAL A 143 4.52 4.91 13.57
CA VAL A 143 4.52 5.20 12.13
C VAL A 143 5.42 4.22 11.39
N VAL A 144 4.94 3.71 10.27
CA VAL A 144 5.74 3.01 9.26
C VAL A 144 5.88 3.93 8.05
N LYS A 145 7.11 4.15 7.58
CA LYS A 145 7.39 4.95 6.39
C LYS A 145 7.86 4.07 5.25
N PHE A 146 7.31 4.32 4.06
CA PHE A 146 7.68 3.57 2.86
C PHE A 146 7.47 4.37 1.59
N ASP A 147 8.14 3.93 0.53
CA ASP A 147 7.84 4.29 -0.85
C ASP A 147 7.39 3.04 -1.59
N ALA A 148 6.58 3.21 -2.63
CA ALA A 148 6.20 2.11 -3.51
C ALA A 148 6.17 2.53 -4.97
N ASP A 149 6.45 1.59 -5.85
CA ASP A 149 6.28 1.72 -7.30
C ASP A 149 5.49 0.51 -7.77
N TYR A 150 4.49 0.75 -8.62
CA TYR A 150 3.63 -0.31 -9.09
C TYR A 150 3.22 -0.08 -10.54
N ASP A 151 3.39 -1.10 -11.37
CA ASP A 151 3.18 -1.04 -12.81
C ASP A 151 2.04 -1.97 -13.24
N VAL A 152 1.19 -1.46 -14.12
CA VAL A 152 0.14 -2.24 -14.80
C VAL A 152 0.17 -1.98 -16.29
N ARG A 153 -0.04 -3.03 -17.07
CA ARG A 153 -0.42 -2.86 -18.47
C ARG A 153 -1.90 -2.54 -18.53
N ILE A 154 -2.24 -1.54 -19.31
CA ILE A 154 -3.62 -1.09 -19.47
C ILE A 154 -4.10 -1.31 -20.91
N ASN A 155 -5.37 -1.61 -21.06
CA ASN A 155 -6.08 -1.53 -22.32
C ASN A 155 -7.08 -0.37 -22.23
N PRO A 156 -6.73 0.84 -22.73
CA PRO A 156 -7.62 2.00 -22.63
C PRO A 156 -8.92 1.83 -23.43
N MET A 157 -8.99 0.84 -24.33
CA MET A 157 -10.19 0.54 -25.11
C MET A 157 -11.17 -0.38 -24.36
N ASP A 158 -10.70 -1.10 -23.33
CA ASP A 158 -11.55 -1.93 -22.48
C ASP A 158 -12.13 -1.08 -21.34
N LYS A 159 -13.40 -0.69 -21.50
CA LYS A 159 -14.11 0.15 -20.52
C LYS A 159 -14.46 -0.60 -19.24
N GLU A 160 -14.60 -1.92 -19.30
CA GLU A 160 -15.01 -2.72 -18.15
C GLU A 160 -13.78 -3.13 -17.32
N ASN A 161 -12.69 -3.48 -18.00
CA ASN A 161 -11.45 -3.96 -17.38
C ASN A 161 -10.22 -3.26 -17.99
N PRO A 162 -9.99 -1.96 -17.70
CA PRO A 162 -8.88 -1.21 -18.28
C PRO A 162 -7.51 -1.72 -17.83
N VAL A 163 -7.42 -2.52 -16.75
CA VAL A 163 -6.19 -3.17 -16.31
C VAL A 163 -6.08 -4.54 -16.98
N ALA A 164 -5.20 -4.65 -17.97
CA ALA A 164 -4.97 -5.85 -18.76
C ALA A 164 -4.05 -6.85 -18.03
N GLU A 165 -2.93 -6.35 -17.48
CA GLU A 165 -1.92 -7.19 -16.82
C GLU A 165 -1.32 -6.45 -15.63
N ASN A 166 -1.06 -7.18 -14.54
CA ASN A 166 -0.27 -6.69 -13.44
C ASN A 166 1.21 -6.95 -13.76
N LEU A 167 2.06 -5.91 -13.75
CA LEU A 167 3.50 -6.05 -14.03
C LEU A 167 4.34 -6.09 -12.75
N GLY A 168 3.68 -5.99 -11.60
CA GLY A 168 4.30 -6.01 -10.28
C GLY A 168 4.84 -4.65 -9.88
N GLY A 169 5.83 -4.67 -9.01
CA GLY A 169 6.35 -3.45 -8.41
C GLY A 169 7.28 -3.71 -7.24
N GLU A 170 7.49 -2.67 -6.45
CA GLU A 170 8.44 -2.67 -5.35
C GLU A 170 7.96 -1.78 -4.21
N ILE A 171 8.19 -2.23 -2.98
CA ILE A 171 8.00 -1.44 -1.77
C ILE A 171 9.35 -1.30 -1.07
N ARG A 172 9.68 -0.06 -0.71
CA ARG A 172 10.89 0.31 0.03
C ARG A 172 10.48 0.87 1.38
N ILE A 173 10.63 0.07 2.43
CA ILE A 173 10.34 0.48 3.80
C ILE A 173 11.59 1.15 4.38
N THR A 174 11.42 2.38 4.86
CA THR A 174 12.51 3.22 5.36
C THR A 174 12.45 3.43 6.87
N GLU A 175 11.28 3.23 7.48
CA GLU A 175 11.11 3.35 8.93
C GLU A 175 10.00 2.41 9.43
N ILE A 176 10.22 1.75 10.56
CA ILE A 176 9.21 0.98 11.29
C ILE A 176 9.22 1.44 12.74
N TYR A 177 8.11 2.01 13.20
CA TYR A 177 7.89 2.46 14.58
C TYR A 177 9.05 3.34 15.11
N GLY A 178 9.46 4.32 14.30
CA GLY A 178 10.54 5.26 14.64
C GLY A 178 11.95 4.72 14.45
N LYS A 179 12.12 3.45 14.07
CA LYS A 179 13.43 2.86 13.75
C LYS A 179 13.67 2.87 12.25
N ALA A 180 14.76 3.49 11.83
CA ALA A 180 15.20 3.46 10.45
C ALA A 180 15.52 2.02 10.01
N VAL A 181 15.05 1.64 8.82
CA VAL A 181 15.29 0.33 8.20
C VAL A 181 15.54 0.51 6.70
N SER A 182 16.09 -0.50 6.04
CA SER A 182 16.22 -0.52 4.58
C SER A 182 15.74 -1.88 4.07
N ILE A 183 14.43 -2.00 3.88
CA ILE A 183 13.79 -3.24 3.45
C ILE A 183 13.18 -3.00 2.07
N LYS A 184 13.43 -3.92 1.15
CA LYS A 184 12.92 -3.89 -0.22
C LYS A 184 12.13 -5.17 -0.48
N GLU A 185 10.83 -5.04 -0.71
CA GLU A 185 9.94 -6.15 -1.06
C GLU A 185 9.47 -6.01 -2.51
N LYS A 186 9.54 -7.10 -3.28
CA LYS A 186 8.97 -7.13 -4.63
C LYS A 186 7.48 -7.47 -4.55
N ILE A 187 6.67 -6.67 -5.22
CA ILE A 187 5.27 -6.97 -5.53
C ILE A 187 5.32 -7.92 -6.73
N LYS A 188 5.34 -9.23 -6.46
CA LYS A 188 5.42 -10.25 -7.51
C LYS A 188 4.04 -10.56 -8.07
N VAL A 189 4.02 -10.83 -9.37
CA VAL A 189 2.88 -11.36 -10.10
C VAL A 189 3.24 -12.81 -10.42
N GLU A 190 2.70 -13.77 -9.67
CA GLU A 190 2.63 -15.18 -10.07
C GLU A 190 1.53 -15.36 -11.11
#